data_AF-A0AAE4AP47-F1
#
_entry.id   AF-A0AAE4AP47-F1
#
_cell.length_a   1.000
_cell.length_b   1.000
_cell.length_c   1.000
_cell.angle_alpha   90.00
_cell.angle_beta   90.00
_cell.angle_gamma   90.00
#
_symmetry.space_group_name_H-M   'P 1'
#
loop_
_entity.id
_entity.type
_entity.pdbx_description
1 polymer ?
#
loop_
_entity_poly.entity_id
_entity_poly.type
_entity_poly.pdbx_seq_one_letter_code
_entity_poly.pdbx_strand_id
1 'polypeptide(L)'
;MTTRRMIMSLLLGALLVLLAACRTVEPPQRPVAYLFPSVRTMAEVQGLQAHDIAVADLVALLDEVGCGPLLRQAGMPDYELGTVARGLANRGYAELDARRSPGPILWLSFAGMGDGRMEVTAAFRQLPPESCRAGIDHRQPPQATAQGYDPYGRRLNSRTWSAGNADLRLRQWPDGGPHDYWEMRWLFPR
;
A
#
# COMPACT_ATOMS: atom_id res chain seq x y z
N MET A 1 -15.69 28.83 -51.68
CA MET A 1 -15.89 28.28 -50.31
C MET A 1 -15.23 26.90 -50.23
N THR A 2 -13.93 26.77 -49.98
CA THR A 2 -13.30 25.43 -50.07
C THR A 2 -12.15 25.22 -49.08
N THR A 3 -11.18 26.12 -48.99
CA THR A 3 -9.95 25.85 -48.19
C THR A 3 -10.13 26.06 -46.68
N ARG A 4 -10.84 27.12 -46.27
CA ARG A 4 -10.99 27.50 -44.85
C ARG A 4 -11.86 26.51 -44.05
N ARG A 5 -12.87 25.91 -44.69
CA ARG A 5 -13.73 24.87 -44.08
C ARG A 5 -12.98 23.54 -43.93
N MET A 6 -12.17 23.15 -44.92
CA MET A 6 -11.33 21.95 -44.83
C MET A 6 -10.31 22.03 -43.68
N ILE A 7 -9.61 23.16 -43.54
CA ILE A 7 -8.63 23.37 -42.47
C ILE A 7 -9.31 23.32 -41.09
N MET A 8 -10.49 23.92 -40.95
CA MET A 8 -11.23 23.91 -39.69
C MET A 8 -11.74 22.51 -39.32
N SER A 9 -12.18 21.70 -40.28
CA SER A 9 -12.54 20.29 -40.05
C SER A 9 -11.35 19.41 -39.67
N LEU A 10 -10.17 19.65 -40.28
CA LEU A 10 -8.93 18.94 -39.94
C LEU A 10 -8.46 19.28 -38.52
N LEU A 11 -8.51 20.56 -38.13
CA LEU A 11 -8.15 21.00 -36.78
C LEU A 11 -9.11 20.45 -35.72
N LEU A 12 -10.41 20.43 -36.02
CA LEU A 12 -11.42 19.86 -35.11
C LEU A 12 -11.24 18.34 -34.96
N GLY A 13 -10.93 17.63 -36.04
CA GLY A 13 -10.60 16.20 -36.02
C GLY A 13 -9.35 15.90 -35.20
N ALA A 14 -8.27 16.67 -35.38
CA ALA A 14 -7.04 16.54 -34.61
C ALA A 14 -7.27 16.82 -33.11
N LEU A 15 -8.07 17.85 -32.78
CA LEU A 15 -8.44 18.18 -31.40
C LEU A 15 -9.26 17.05 -30.75
N LEU A 16 -10.19 16.43 -31.48
CA LEU A 16 -10.97 15.29 -30.98
C LEU A 16 -10.10 14.06 -30.74
N VAL A 17 -9.11 13.79 -31.60
CA VAL A 17 -8.13 12.70 -31.40
C VAL A 17 -7.22 12.97 -30.20
N LEU A 18 -6.76 14.22 -30.01
CA LEU A 18 -5.97 14.63 -28.85
C LEU A 18 -6.78 14.54 -27.54
N LEU A 19 -8.05 14.95 -27.56
CA LEU A 19 -8.96 14.83 -26.42
C LEU A 19 -9.30 13.37 -26.09
N ALA A 20 -9.37 12.50 -27.10
CA ALA A 20 -9.53 11.05 -26.89
C ALA A 20 -8.27 10.40 -26.31
N ALA A 21 -7.08 10.84 -26.75
CA ALA A 21 -5.80 10.39 -26.19
C ALA A 21 -5.60 10.81 -24.73
N CYS A 22 -6.21 11.92 -24.29
CA CYS A 22 -6.19 12.35 -22.90
C CYS A 22 -7.16 11.58 -21.97
N ARG A 23 -7.99 10.65 -22.50
CA ARG A 23 -9.07 10.00 -21.73
C ARG A 23 -8.77 8.61 -21.18
N THR A 24 -7.64 7.98 -21.51
CA THR A 24 -7.48 6.53 -21.22
C THR A 24 -6.18 6.19 -20.49
N VAL A 25 -5.85 6.91 -19.42
CA VAL A 25 -5.00 6.32 -18.38
C VAL A 25 -5.93 5.73 -17.34
N GLU A 26 -6.42 4.52 -17.61
CA GLU A 26 -7.10 3.74 -16.59
C GLU A 26 -6.06 3.26 -15.57
N PRO A 27 -6.31 3.50 -14.27
CA PRO A 27 -5.39 3.07 -13.24
C PRO A 27 -5.36 1.53 -13.18
N PRO A 28 -4.17 0.93 -12.98
CA PRO A 28 -4.03 -0.53 -12.96
C PRO A 28 -4.99 -1.20 -11.97
N GLN A 29 -5.64 -2.27 -12.41
CA GLN A 29 -6.53 -3.11 -11.58
C GLN A 29 -5.76 -4.24 -10.88
N ARG A 30 -4.48 -4.00 -10.58
CA ARG A 30 -3.54 -4.94 -9.97
C ARG A 30 -2.66 -4.20 -8.96
N PRO A 31 -2.02 -4.90 -8.02
CA PRO A 31 -1.04 -4.28 -7.14
C PRO A 31 0.11 -3.68 -7.95
N VAL A 32 0.50 -2.46 -7.61
CA VAL A 32 1.61 -1.74 -8.23
C VAL A 32 2.48 -1.08 -7.18
N ALA A 33 3.77 -0.97 -7.42
CA ALA A 33 4.62 -0.10 -6.61
C ALA A 33 4.17 1.35 -6.75
N TYR A 34 4.41 2.12 -5.69
CA TYR A 34 3.92 3.48 -5.48
C TYR A 34 2.46 3.56 -5.05
N LEU A 35 2.24 4.27 -3.95
CA LEU A 35 0.93 4.57 -3.41
C LEU A 35 0.76 6.09 -3.35
N PHE A 36 -0.36 6.58 -3.88
CA PHE A 36 -0.74 7.97 -3.70
C PHE A 36 -2.20 8.11 -3.25
N PRO A 37 -2.49 8.88 -2.19
CA PRO A 37 -1.51 9.53 -1.33
C PRO A 37 -0.85 8.51 -0.37
N SER A 38 0.35 8.80 0.14
CA SER A 38 1.16 7.87 0.96
C SER A 38 0.50 7.56 2.31
N VAL A 39 0.82 6.40 2.90
CA VAL A 39 0.33 5.99 4.22
C VAL A 39 1.18 6.52 5.38
N ARG A 40 2.34 7.12 5.09
CA ARG A 40 3.17 7.81 6.06
C ARG A 40 3.28 9.30 5.74
N THR A 41 3.38 10.10 6.80
CA THR A 41 3.68 11.53 6.68
C THR A 41 5.13 11.74 6.22
N MET A 42 5.41 12.89 5.62
CA MET A 42 6.76 13.24 5.20
C MET A 42 7.75 13.26 6.38
N ALA A 43 7.28 13.67 7.57
CA ALA A 43 8.09 13.68 8.78
C ALA A 43 8.51 12.26 9.21
N GLU A 44 7.60 11.29 9.10
CA GLU A 44 7.92 9.88 9.37
C GLU A 44 8.92 9.33 8.35
N VAL A 45 8.71 9.60 7.05
CA VAL A 45 9.60 9.11 5.98
C VAL A 45 11.02 9.67 6.11
N GLN A 46 11.18 10.92 6.54
CA GLN A 46 12.49 11.54 6.77
C GLN A 46 13.29 10.87 7.89
N GLY A 47 12.62 10.18 8.83
CA GLY A 47 13.27 9.45 9.91
C GLY A 47 13.67 8.02 9.56
N LEU A 48 13.33 7.53 8.35
CA LEU A 48 13.64 6.17 7.91
C LEU A 48 15.07 6.07 7.37
N GLN A 49 15.64 4.88 7.44
CA GLN A 49 17.00 4.60 6.97
C GLN A 49 16.97 3.74 5.73
N ALA A 50 17.83 4.08 4.77
CA ALA A 50 18.11 3.26 3.60
C ALA A 50 18.37 1.81 4.01
N HIS A 51 17.75 0.88 3.29
CA HIS A 51 17.82 -0.53 3.60
C HIS A 51 18.00 -1.33 2.31
N ASP A 52 19.19 -1.91 2.15
CA ASP A 52 19.50 -2.78 1.04
C ASP A 52 18.93 -4.17 1.29
N ILE A 53 18.05 -4.63 0.41
CA ILE A 53 17.44 -5.95 0.46
C ILE A 53 17.34 -6.52 -0.95
N ALA A 54 17.69 -7.80 -1.12
CA ALA A 54 17.55 -8.45 -2.40
C ALA A 54 16.07 -8.72 -2.71
N VAL A 55 15.70 -8.73 -3.99
CA VAL A 55 14.33 -9.03 -4.41
C VAL A 55 13.89 -10.42 -3.92
N ALA A 56 14.81 -11.40 -3.90
CA ALA A 56 14.52 -12.74 -3.40
C ALA A 56 14.17 -12.73 -1.89
N ASP A 57 14.86 -11.92 -1.09
CA ASP A 57 14.58 -11.80 0.35
C ASP A 57 13.25 -11.07 0.60
N LEU A 58 12.91 -10.07 -0.22
CA LEU A 58 11.59 -9.45 -0.19
C LEU A 58 10.48 -10.45 -0.52
N VAL A 59 10.69 -11.33 -1.50
CA VAL A 59 9.75 -12.41 -1.83
C VAL A 59 9.60 -13.35 -0.64
N ALA A 60 10.70 -13.79 -0.04
CA ALA A 60 10.68 -14.68 1.11
C ALA A 60 9.95 -14.05 2.31
N LEU A 61 10.22 -12.78 2.61
CA LEU A 61 9.55 -12.03 3.67
C LEU A 61 8.04 -11.94 3.42
N LEU A 62 7.64 -11.59 2.19
CA LEU A 62 6.22 -11.51 1.83
C LEU A 62 5.52 -12.86 1.93
N ASP A 63 6.21 -13.94 1.56
CA ASP A 63 5.69 -15.30 1.68
C ASP A 63 5.57 -15.74 3.16
N GLU A 64 6.56 -15.39 4.00
CA GLU A 64 6.55 -15.63 5.45
C GLU A 64 5.32 -14.99 6.13
N VAL A 65 4.99 -13.74 5.78
CA VAL A 65 3.82 -13.03 6.32
C VAL A 65 2.51 -13.36 5.58
N GLY A 66 2.54 -14.29 4.64
CA GLY A 66 1.38 -14.72 3.86
C GLY A 66 0.83 -13.67 2.87
N CYS A 67 1.51 -12.53 2.68
CA CYS A 67 1.08 -11.49 1.74
C CYS A 67 1.50 -11.80 0.29
N GLY A 68 2.61 -12.51 0.09
CA GLY A 68 3.15 -12.85 -1.23
C GLY A 68 2.16 -13.61 -2.11
N PRO A 69 1.55 -14.73 -1.64
CA PRO A 69 0.54 -15.45 -2.40
C PRO A 69 -0.68 -14.58 -2.76
N LEU A 70 -1.11 -13.70 -1.85
CA LEU A 70 -2.26 -12.81 -2.09
C LEU A 70 -1.96 -11.77 -3.17
N LEU A 71 -0.75 -11.20 -3.17
CA LEU A 71 -0.31 -10.24 -4.19
C LEU A 71 -0.18 -10.90 -5.57
N ARG A 72 0.39 -12.11 -5.63
CA ARG A 72 0.49 -12.88 -6.88
C ARG A 72 -0.89 -13.27 -7.42
N GLN A 73 -1.80 -13.72 -6.56
CA GLN A 73 -3.19 -14.03 -6.94
C GLN A 73 -3.94 -12.79 -7.47
N ALA A 74 -3.65 -11.61 -6.92
CA ALA A 74 -4.17 -10.33 -7.39
C ALA A 74 -3.51 -9.82 -8.68
N GLY A 75 -2.59 -10.58 -9.28
CA GLY A 75 -1.97 -10.28 -10.56
C GLY A 75 -0.80 -9.30 -10.48
N MET A 76 -0.14 -9.18 -9.32
CA MET A 76 1.06 -8.35 -9.17
C MET A 76 2.21 -8.91 -10.03
N PRO A 77 2.82 -8.12 -10.92
CA PRO A 77 4.01 -8.54 -11.65
C PRO A 77 5.26 -8.60 -10.77
N ASP A 78 6.16 -9.55 -11.04
CA ASP A 78 7.39 -9.75 -10.24
C ASP A 78 8.31 -8.51 -10.20
N TYR A 79 8.32 -7.71 -11.27
CA TYR A 79 9.16 -6.51 -11.34
C TYR A 79 8.75 -5.41 -10.36
N GLU A 80 7.53 -5.44 -9.82
CA GLU A 80 7.09 -4.45 -8.82
C GLU A 80 7.94 -4.53 -7.56
N LEU A 81 8.38 -5.74 -7.17
CA LEU A 81 9.28 -5.93 -6.04
C LEU A 81 10.69 -5.37 -6.31
N GLY A 82 11.13 -5.34 -7.56
CA GLY A 82 12.36 -4.63 -7.95
C GLY A 82 12.25 -3.11 -7.76
N THR A 83 11.05 -2.54 -7.92
CA THR A 83 10.79 -1.13 -7.61
C THR A 83 10.74 -0.89 -6.10
N VAL A 84 10.13 -1.79 -5.34
CA VAL A 84 10.13 -1.76 -3.86
C VAL A 84 11.55 -1.80 -3.31
N ALA A 85 12.38 -2.76 -3.75
CA ALA A 85 13.77 -2.90 -3.32
C ALA A 85 14.57 -1.61 -3.57
N ARG A 86 14.41 -0.99 -4.76
CA ARG A 86 15.06 0.29 -5.06
C ARG A 86 14.54 1.43 -4.20
N GLY A 87 13.25 1.45 -3.85
CA GLY A 87 12.68 2.46 -2.95
C GLY A 87 13.30 2.37 -1.55
N LEU A 88 13.41 1.16 -1.02
CA LEU A 88 14.05 0.87 0.26
C LEU A 88 15.54 1.23 0.27
N ALA A 89 16.30 0.83 -0.75
CA ALA A 89 17.72 1.14 -0.85
C ALA A 89 18.00 2.66 -0.91
N ASN A 90 17.16 3.42 -1.62
CA ASN A 90 17.39 4.85 -1.81
C ASN A 90 16.82 5.73 -0.69
N ARG A 91 15.71 5.33 -0.08
CA ARG A 91 14.89 6.20 0.80
C ARG A 91 14.55 5.58 2.14
N GLY A 92 14.86 4.30 2.33
CA GLY A 92 14.39 3.53 3.47
C GLY A 92 12.88 3.26 3.45
N TYR A 93 12.20 3.51 2.33
CA TYR A 93 10.75 3.43 2.26
C TYR A 93 10.24 3.05 0.87
N ALA A 94 9.24 2.17 0.83
CA ALA A 94 8.51 1.81 -0.38
C ALA A 94 7.08 1.39 -0.06
N GLU A 95 6.19 1.49 -1.05
CA GLU A 95 4.77 1.14 -0.91
C GLU A 95 4.28 0.37 -2.14
N LEU A 96 3.28 -0.49 -1.91
CA LEU A 96 2.46 -1.12 -2.93
C LEU A 96 1.02 -0.63 -2.77
N ASP A 97 0.40 -0.14 -3.85
CA ASP A 97 -1.03 0.16 -3.92
C ASP A 97 -1.78 -1.02 -4.53
N ALA A 98 -2.71 -1.59 -3.78
CA ALA A 98 -3.56 -2.70 -4.21
C ALA A 98 -5.06 -2.36 -4.09
N ARG A 99 -5.42 -1.08 -3.83
CA ARG A 99 -6.81 -0.66 -3.53
C ARG A 99 -7.79 -0.95 -4.66
N ARG A 100 -7.29 -1.03 -5.89
CA ARG A 100 -8.03 -1.27 -7.14
C ARG A 100 -7.95 -2.72 -7.60
N SER A 101 -7.16 -3.54 -6.92
CA SER A 101 -7.04 -4.95 -7.22
C SER A 101 -8.22 -5.73 -6.61
N PRO A 102 -8.58 -6.91 -7.14
CA PRO A 102 -9.64 -7.75 -6.58
C PRO A 102 -9.24 -8.46 -5.28
N GLY A 103 -8.00 -8.25 -4.78
CA GLY A 103 -7.47 -8.92 -3.60
C GLY A 103 -7.92 -8.32 -2.25
N PRO A 104 -7.63 -9.00 -1.14
CA PRO A 104 -8.02 -8.53 0.20
C PRO A 104 -7.15 -7.37 0.72
N ILE A 105 -5.95 -7.24 0.17
CA ILE A 105 -4.95 -6.22 0.53
C ILE A 105 -5.32 -4.89 -0.13
N LEU A 106 -5.34 -3.82 0.66
CA LEU A 106 -5.51 -2.45 0.19
C LEU A 106 -4.16 -1.83 -0.17
N TRP A 107 -3.15 -1.98 0.68
CA TRP A 107 -1.80 -1.47 0.45
C TRP A 107 -0.78 -2.21 1.31
N LEU A 108 0.49 -2.16 0.91
CA LEU A 108 1.63 -2.50 1.76
C LEU A 108 2.59 -1.33 1.83
N SER A 109 3.28 -1.20 2.95
CA SER A 109 4.44 -0.33 3.10
C SER A 109 5.60 -1.11 3.70
N PHE A 110 6.80 -0.74 3.30
CA PHE A 110 8.06 -1.29 3.77
C PHE A 110 8.90 -0.13 4.26
N ALA A 111 9.48 -0.25 5.46
CA ALA A 111 10.27 0.82 6.05
C ALA A 111 11.52 0.27 6.76
N GLY A 112 12.68 0.79 6.37
CA GLY A 112 13.93 0.59 7.10
C GLY A 112 13.96 1.46 8.35
N MET A 113 14.00 0.83 9.52
CA MET A 113 13.98 1.50 10.81
C MET A 113 15.40 1.92 11.23
N GLY A 114 15.51 2.96 12.05
CA GLY A 114 16.80 3.51 12.49
C GLY A 114 17.68 2.56 13.33
N ASP A 115 17.09 1.48 13.85
CA ASP A 115 17.76 0.41 14.59
C ASP A 115 18.15 -0.79 13.70
N GLY A 116 18.01 -0.63 12.37
CA GLY A 116 18.34 -1.66 11.38
C GLY A 116 17.23 -2.67 11.10
N ARG A 117 16.11 -2.64 11.83
CA ARG A 117 14.96 -3.52 11.57
C ARG A 117 14.23 -3.12 10.29
N MET A 118 13.54 -4.09 9.69
CA MET A 118 12.59 -3.84 8.61
C MET A 118 11.16 -3.90 9.16
N GLU A 119 10.39 -2.85 8.96
CA GLU A 119 8.96 -2.86 9.21
C GLU A 119 8.20 -3.11 7.92
N VAL A 120 7.30 -4.09 7.94
CA VAL A 120 6.33 -4.30 6.88
C VAL A 120 4.94 -4.10 7.45
N THR A 121 4.12 -3.31 6.78
CA THR A 121 2.75 -3.01 7.20
C THR A 121 1.81 -3.22 6.04
N ALA A 122 0.75 -4.00 6.22
CA ALA A 122 -0.25 -4.30 5.21
C ALA A 122 -1.65 -3.94 5.73
N ALA A 123 -2.41 -3.18 4.93
CA ALA A 123 -3.82 -2.95 5.21
C ALA A 123 -4.71 -3.91 4.44
N PHE A 124 -5.79 -4.33 5.08
CA PHE A 124 -6.78 -5.26 4.57
C PHE A 124 -8.17 -4.66 4.72
N ARG A 125 -9.02 -4.85 3.71
CA ARG A 125 -10.41 -4.37 3.74
C ARG A 125 -11.25 -5.07 4.81
N GLN A 126 -10.91 -6.32 5.09
CA GLN A 126 -11.54 -7.16 6.09
C GLN A 126 -10.46 -7.70 7.03
N LEU A 127 -10.87 -8.46 8.05
CA LEU A 127 -9.93 -9.14 8.93
C LEU A 127 -8.90 -9.92 8.09
N PRO A 128 -7.58 -9.75 8.30
CA PRO A 128 -6.56 -10.39 7.49
C PRO A 128 -6.71 -11.91 7.56
N PRO A 129 -6.42 -12.68 6.49
CA PRO A 129 -6.43 -14.13 6.53
C PRO A 129 -5.55 -14.68 7.66
N GLU A 130 -5.85 -15.88 8.15
CA GLU A 130 -5.11 -16.48 9.26
C GLU A 130 -3.61 -16.63 8.96
N SER A 131 -3.26 -16.92 7.71
CA SER A 131 -1.88 -16.97 7.23
C SER A 131 -1.11 -15.66 7.44
N CYS A 132 -1.80 -14.52 7.57
CA CYS A 132 -1.19 -13.22 7.81
C CYS A 132 -1.18 -12.84 9.30
N ARG A 133 -2.00 -13.45 10.16
CA ARG A 133 -2.18 -12.97 11.54
C ARG A 133 -1.12 -13.43 12.53
N ALA A 134 -0.08 -14.18 12.10
CA ALA A 134 1.06 -14.59 12.92
C ALA A 134 0.70 -15.14 14.32
N GLY A 135 -0.38 -15.94 14.42
CA GLY A 135 -0.83 -16.51 15.70
C GLY A 135 -1.60 -15.56 16.62
N ILE A 136 -1.96 -14.36 16.16
CA ILE A 136 -2.76 -13.40 16.93
C ILE A 136 -4.23 -13.86 16.99
N ASP A 137 -4.72 -14.07 18.22
CA ASP A 137 -6.14 -14.31 18.48
C ASP A 137 -6.91 -13.01 18.77
N HIS A 138 -7.47 -12.43 17.70
CA HIS A 138 -8.30 -11.22 17.76
C HIS A 138 -9.61 -11.36 18.54
N ARG A 139 -9.99 -12.58 18.98
CA ARG A 139 -11.20 -12.80 19.78
C ARG A 139 -10.99 -12.43 21.25
N GLN A 140 -9.73 -12.34 21.69
CA GLN A 140 -9.40 -11.83 23.02
C GLN A 140 -9.55 -10.30 23.06
N PRO A 141 -9.75 -9.69 24.25
CA PRO A 141 -9.74 -8.24 24.38
C PRO A 141 -8.43 -7.62 23.84
N PRO A 142 -8.46 -6.44 23.21
CA PRO A 142 -7.25 -5.80 22.70
C PRO A 142 -6.31 -5.40 23.84
N GLN A 143 -5.02 -5.62 23.64
CA GLN A 143 -3.96 -5.21 24.58
C GLN A 143 -3.87 -3.69 24.70
N ALA A 144 -4.19 -2.96 23.62
CA ALA A 144 -4.17 -1.50 23.62
C ALA A 144 -5.34 -0.92 22.82
N THR A 145 -5.90 0.17 23.34
CA THR A 145 -6.87 1.02 22.62
C THR A 145 -6.36 2.45 22.65
N ALA A 146 -6.30 3.12 21.50
CA ALA A 146 -5.82 4.49 21.39
C ALA A 146 -6.68 5.31 20.44
N GLN A 147 -6.84 6.59 20.79
CA GLN A 147 -7.36 7.60 19.87
C GLN A 147 -6.17 8.31 19.23
N GLY A 148 -6.22 8.52 17.92
CA GLY A 148 -5.18 9.17 17.17
C GLY A 148 -5.74 9.91 15.96
N TYR A 149 -4.83 10.23 15.04
CA TYR A 149 -5.15 10.88 13.78
C TYR A 149 -4.47 10.12 12.65
N ASP A 150 -5.11 10.09 11.49
CA ASP A 150 -4.50 9.57 10.27
C ASP A 150 -3.49 10.58 9.71
N PRO A 151 -2.72 10.23 8.67
CA PRO A 151 -1.76 11.16 8.07
C PRO A 151 -2.36 12.47 7.52
N TYR A 152 -3.69 12.56 7.42
CA TYR A 152 -4.44 13.73 6.93
C TYR A 152 -5.17 14.47 8.06
N GLY A 153 -4.87 14.15 9.32
CA GLY A 153 -5.46 14.82 10.49
C GLY A 153 -6.89 14.42 10.81
N ARG A 154 -7.39 13.30 10.28
CA ARG A 154 -8.72 12.77 10.62
C ARG A 154 -8.62 11.88 11.85
N ARG A 155 -9.53 12.08 12.82
CA ARG A 155 -9.57 11.27 14.06
C ARG A 155 -9.77 9.79 13.71
N LEU A 156 -9.05 8.93 14.41
CA LEU A 156 -9.22 7.47 14.32
C LEU A 156 -9.12 6.85 15.71
N ASN A 157 -9.89 5.79 15.92
CA ASN A 157 -9.74 4.87 17.03
C ASN A 157 -8.95 3.65 16.53
N SER A 158 -8.06 3.14 17.36
CA SER A 158 -7.29 1.94 17.08
C SER A 158 -7.41 0.95 18.22
N ARG A 159 -7.64 -0.32 17.87
CA ARG A 159 -7.59 -1.46 18.79
C ARG A 159 -6.47 -2.37 18.33
N THR A 160 -5.54 -2.71 19.21
CA THR A 160 -4.31 -3.44 18.85
C THR A 160 -4.22 -4.74 19.61
N TRP A 161 -3.88 -5.80 18.86
CA TRP A 161 -3.49 -7.09 19.36
C TRP A 161 -2.06 -7.41 18.92
N SER A 162 -1.26 -8.00 19.78
CA SER A 162 0.15 -8.25 19.49
C SER A 162 0.55 -9.69 19.82
N ALA A 163 1.41 -10.28 19.00
CA ALA A 163 2.07 -11.55 19.26
C ALA A 163 3.48 -11.53 18.67
N GLY A 164 4.50 -11.77 19.51
CA GLY A 164 5.90 -11.74 19.08
C GLY A 164 6.29 -10.41 18.46
N ASN A 165 6.66 -10.43 17.18
CA ASN A 165 7.06 -9.26 16.39
C ASN A 165 5.95 -8.69 15.50
N ALA A 166 4.70 -9.15 15.67
CA ALA A 166 3.56 -8.75 14.87
C ALA A 166 2.48 -8.05 15.69
N ASP A 167 1.90 -7.00 15.11
CA ASP A 167 0.70 -6.32 15.59
C ASP A 167 -0.43 -6.48 14.57
N LEU A 168 -1.63 -6.82 15.04
CA LEU A 168 -2.90 -6.66 14.33
C LEU A 168 -3.60 -5.43 14.89
N ARG A 169 -4.04 -4.53 14.03
CA ARG A 169 -4.74 -3.30 14.42
C ARG A 169 -6.04 -3.17 13.65
N LEU A 170 -7.12 -2.89 14.36
CA LEU A 170 -8.35 -2.43 13.74
C LEU A 170 -8.38 -0.90 13.81
N ARG A 171 -8.38 -0.25 12.65
CA ARG A 171 -8.45 1.20 12.49
C ARG A 171 -9.91 1.57 12.18
N GLN A 172 -10.51 2.38 13.05
CA GLN A 172 -11.92 2.76 12.94
C GLN A 172 -12.12 4.25 13.01
N TRP A 173 -13.06 4.74 12.21
CA TRP A 173 -13.42 6.14 12.19
C TRP A 173 -14.42 6.38 13.34
N PRO A 174 -14.39 7.53 14.04
CA PRO A 174 -15.21 7.77 15.23
C PRO A 174 -16.71 7.52 15.02
N ASP A 175 -17.23 7.86 13.83
CA ASP A 175 -18.64 7.72 13.48
C ASP A 175 -18.94 6.39 12.76
N GLY A 176 -17.93 5.52 12.61
CA GLY A 176 -17.96 4.38 11.69
C GLY A 176 -17.97 4.83 10.23
N GLY A 177 -17.31 4.10 9.35
CA GLY A 177 -17.32 4.48 7.94
C GLY A 177 -16.91 3.37 6.99
N PRO A 178 -17.08 3.57 5.67
CA PRO A 178 -16.65 2.62 4.64
C PRO A 178 -15.12 2.48 4.55
N HIS A 179 -14.39 3.17 5.43
CA HIS A 179 -12.94 3.25 5.46
C HIS A 179 -12.35 2.55 6.69
N ASP A 180 -13.14 1.88 7.53
CA ASP A 180 -12.59 1.00 8.55
C ASP A 180 -11.74 -0.09 7.86
N TYR A 181 -10.54 -0.33 8.38
CA TYR A 181 -9.65 -1.35 7.83
C TYR A 181 -8.84 -2.02 8.93
N TRP A 182 -8.33 -3.20 8.60
CA TRP A 182 -7.40 -3.92 9.45
C TRP A 182 -5.97 -3.70 8.95
N GLU A 183 -5.04 -3.54 9.86
CA GLU A 183 -3.62 -3.34 9.58
C GLU A 183 -2.84 -4.44 10.29
N MET A 184 -2.03 -5.18 9.53
CA MET A 184 -0.97 -5.99 10.10
C MET A 184 0.32 -5.20 10.02
N ARG A 185 1.12 -5.27 11.08
CA ARG A 185 2.48 -4.74 11.12
C ARG A 185 3.40 -5.84 11.61
N TRP A 186 4.49 -6.09 10.90
CA TRP A 186 5.53 -7.03 11.27
C TRP A 186 6.86 -6.30 11.38
N LEU A 187 7.64 -6.62 12.39
CA LEU A 187 8.98 -6.09 12.61
C LEU A 187 10.01 -7.21 12.46
N PHE A 188 10.81 -7.17 11.41
CA PHE A 188 11.86 -8.14 11.16
C PHE A 188 13.18 -7.66 11.75
N PRO A 189 13.93 -8.55 12.43
CA PRO A 189 15.32 -8.26 12.76
C PRO A 189 16.14 -8.08 11.48
N ARG A 190 17.27 -7.41 11.62
CA ARG A 190 18.26 -7.27 10.54
C ARG A 190 18.88 -8.62 10.17
#